data_AF-A0A227J9Q4-F1
#
_entry.id   AF-A0A227J9Q4-F1
#
_cell.length_a   1.000
_cell.length_b   1.000
_cell.length_c   1.000
_cell.angle_alpha   90.00
_cell.angle_beta   90.00
_cell.angle_gamma   90.00
#
_symmetry.space_group_name_H-M   'P 1'
#
loop_
_entity.id
_entity.type
_entity.pdbx_description
1 polymer ?
#
loop_
_entity_poly.entity_id
_entity_poly.type
_entity_poly.pdbx_seq_one_letter_code
_entity_poly.pdbx_strand_id
1 'polypeptide(L)'
;RQFMNELSTAKELKVQLPERDEKSLHEYLPEAFGPADLGIESGLMAEVKHQFVCDDKDALIQQAVEAMNMSHAPYTNNLSGLALELANGRVFKGAYAENAAFNPSLPPLQVALIQVLLAGETFDSIKAAALVENSEGKISHLADTQSTLEALNPDIPVSFVNV
;
A
#
# COMPACT_ATOMS: atom_id res chain seq x y z
N ARG A 1 15.74 -4.47 -2.02
CA ARG A 1 16.45 -4.87 -0.78
C ARG A 1 15.85 -4.13 0.40
N GLN A 2 15.95 -2.80 0.45
CA GLN A 2 15.39 -1.99 1.55
C GLN A 2 13.88 -2.22 1.82
N PHE A 3 13.04 -2.26 0.77
CA PHE A 3 11.62 -2.59 0.93
C PHE A 3 11.39 -3.93 1.64
N MET A 4 12.17 -4.96 1.28
CA MET A 4 12.07 -6.29 1.90
C MET A 4 12.54 -6.30 3.36
N ASN A 5 13.32 -5.30 3.79
CA ASN A 5 13.79 -5.18 5.17
C ASN A 5 12.70 -4.68 6.12
N GLU A 6 11.55 -4.27 5.59
CA GLU A 6 10.36 -3.88 6.36
C GLU A 6 9.52 -5.08 6.79
N LEU A 7 9.67 -6.23 6.11
CA LEU A 7 8.84 -7.40 6.33
C LEU A 7 9.04 -7.97 7.74
N SER A 8 7.97 -8.48 8.33
CA SER A 8 8.03 -9.23 9.60
C SER A 8 9.01 -10.42 9.54
N THR A 9 9.23 -10.98 8.34
CA THR A 9 10.15 -12.09 8.08
C THR A 9 11.51 -11.67 7.52
N ALA A 10 11.88 -10.37 7.53
CA ALA A 10 13.10 -9.86 6.89
C ALA A 10 14.39 -10.60 7.31
N LYS A 11 14.48 -11.05 8.56
CA LYS A 11 15.62 -11.81 9.10
C LYS A 11 15.75 -13.22 8.54
N GLU A 12 14.63 -13.82 8.13
CA GLU A 12 14.54 -15.21 7.67
C GLU A 12 14.38 -15.32 6.15
N LEU A 13 14.03 -14.21 5.48
CA LEU A 13 13.81 -14.15 4.03
C LEU A 13 15.01 -14.67 3.23
N LYS A 14 14.74 -15.64 2.35
CA LYS A 14 15.67 -16.17 1.37
C LYS A 14 15.41 -15.58 -0.02
N VAL A 15 16.48 -15.22 -0.71
CA VAL A 15 16.47 -14.66 -2.06
C VAL A 15 17.15 -15.64 -3.01
N GLN A 16 16.37 -16.20 -3.93
CA GLN A 16 16.82 -17.13 -4.96
C GLN A 16 17.03 -16.39 -6.28
N LEU A 17 18.18 -16.60 -6.92
CA LEU A 17 18.48 -16.14 -8.28
C LEU A 17 18.75 -17.36 -9.17
N PRO A 18 18.53 -17.29 -10.51
CA PRO A 18 18.87 -18.39 -11.40
C PRO A 18 20.34 -18.78 -11.28
N GLU A 19 20.61 -20.08 -11.26
CA GLU A 19 21.98 -20.66 -11.26
C GLU A 19 22.87 -20.21 -10.08
N ARG A 20 22.27 -19.84 -8.94
CA ARG A 20 22.99 -19.45 -7.72
C ARG A 20 22.37 -20.11 -6.50
N ASP A 21 23.15 -20.31 -5.45
CA ASP A 21 22.61 -20.71 -4.15
C ASP A 21 21.74 -19.58 -3.57
N GLU A 22 20.70 -19.96 -2.82
CA GLU A 22 19.89 -19.01 -2.08
C GLU A 22 20.74 -18.23 -1.06
N LYS A 23 20.41 -16.96 -0.86
CA LYS A 23 21.05 -16.12 0.15
C LYS A 23 20.02 -15.46 1.03
N SER A 24 20.40 -15.16 2.28
CA SER A 24 19.59 -14.31 3.13
C SER A 24 19.50 -12.88 2.57
N LEU A 25 18.47 -12.13 2.99
CA LEU A 25 18.38 -10.70 2.66
C LEU A 25 19.62 -9.91 3.11
N HIS A 26 20.17 -10.24 4.28
CA HIS A 26 21.27 -9.50 4.92
C HIS A 26 22.64 -9.76 4.28
N GLU A 27 22.81 -10.86 3.54
CA GLU A 27 23.99 -11.03 2.66
C GLU A 27 23.95 -10.05 1.48
N TYR A 28 22.75 -9.65 1.05
CA TYR A 28 22.57 -8.63 0.01
C TYR A 28 22.52 -7.21 0.59
N LEU A 29 22.23 -7.05 1.88
CA LEU A 29 22.12 -5.78 2.57
C LEU A 29 22.89 -5.86 3.91
N PRO A 30 24.24 -5.83 3.87
CA PRO A 30 25.04 -5.81 5.09
C PRO A 30 24.82 -4.49 5.85
N GLU A 31 24.90 -4.54 7.19
CA GLU A 31 24.71 -3.37 8.06
C GLU A 31 23.41 -2.60 7.75
N ALA A 32 22.33 -3.35 7.55
CA ALA A 32 21.05 -2.82 7.11
C ALA A 32 20.46 -1.82 8.11
N PHE A 33 19.96 -0.70 7.59
CA PHE A 33 19.02 0.17 8.30
C PHE A 33 17.59 -0.36 8.15
N GLY A 34 16.78 -0.33 9.21
CA GLY A 34 15.40 -0.81 9.20
C GLY A 34 14.56 -0.42 10.41
N PRO A 35 13.37 -1.03 10.57
CA PRO A 35 12.41 -0.68 11.63
C PRO A 35 13.01 -0.67 13.05
N ALA A 36 13.93 -1.61 13.33
CA ALA A 36 14.58 -1.74 14.62
C ALA A 36 15.44 -0.51 15.01
N ASP A 37 16.06 0.16 14.03
CA ASP A 37 16.85 1.37 14.26
C ASP A 37 15.99 2.56 14.66
N LEU A 38 14.68 2.49 14.35
CA LEU A 38 13.67 3.48 14.70
C LEU A 38 12.80 3.05 15.89
N GLY A 39 13.11 1.91 16.54
CA GLY A 39 12.36 1.39 17.68
C GLY A 39 10.98 0.82 17.35
N ILE A 40 10.75 0.41 16.10
CA ILE A 40 9.49 -0.17 15.64
C ILE A 40 9.57 -1.71 15.69
N GLU A 41 8.61 -2.33 16.38
CA GLU A 41 8.56 -3.80 16.56
C GLU A 41 7.66 -4.52 15.54
N SER A 42 6.63 -3.84 15.02
CA SER A 42 5.73 -4.41 14.02
C SER A 42 6.32 -4.25 12.62
N GLY A 43 6.49 -5.36 11.90
CA GLY A 43 6.91 -5.37 10.50
C GLY A 43 5.72 -5.41 9.54
N LEU A 44 5.96 -5.00 8.30
CA LEU A 44 5.02 -5.17 7.20
C LEU A 44 4.63 -6.66 7.08
N MET A 45 3.34 -6.94 6.83
CA MET A 45 2.72 -8.28 6.83
C MET A 45 2.50 -8.94 8.21
N ALA A 46 2.80 -8.27 9.32
CA ALA A 46 2.24 -8.69 10.61
C ALA A 46 0.71 -8.59 10.59
N GLU A 47 0.01 -9.39 11.40
CA GLU A 47 -1.45 -9.27 11.51
C GLU A 47 -1.79 -7.95 12.19
N VAL A 48 -2.36 -7.03 11.40
CA VAL A 48 -2.81 -5.72 11.87
C VAL A 48 -4.24 -5.51 11.39
N LYS A 49 -5.10 -5.13 12.33
CA LYS A 49 -6.47 -4.67 12.06
C LYS A 49 -6.71 -3.40 12.85
N HIS A 50 -6.56 -2.27 12.19
CA HIS A 50 -7.01 -1.00 12.75
C HIS A 50 -8.55 -1.00 12.82
N GLN A 51 -9.11 -0.11 13.63
CA GLN A 51 -10.55 -0.07 13.92
C GLN A 51 -11.20 1.21 13.36
N PHE A 52 -10.70 1.70 12.21
CA PHE A 52 -11.31 2.83 11.54
C PHE A 52 -12.66 2.42 10.96
N VAL A 53 -13.64 3.29 11.13
CA VAL A 53 -15.00 3.15 10.63
C VAL A 53 -15.36 4.48 9.95
N CYS A 54 -16.06 4.41 8.83
CA CYS A 54 -16.55 5.57 8.11
C CYS A 54 -18.06 5.43 7.93
N ASP A 55 -18.82 6.48 8.23
CA ASP A 55 -20.30 6.50 8.08
C ASP A 55 -20.75 6.79 6.64
N ASP A 56 -19.83 6.82 5.67
CA ASP A 56 -20.16 7.05 4.25
C ASP A 56 -20.96 5.87 3.67
N LYS A 57 -21.92 6.18 2.80
CA LYS A 57 -22.80 5.19 2.16
C LYS A 57 -22.20 4.63 0.87
N ASP A 58 -21.13 5.23 0.35
CA ASP A 58 -20.43 4.74 -0.82
C ASP A 58 -19.72 3.42 -0.52
N ALA A 59 -20.12 2.36 -1.24
CA ALA A 59 -19.55 1.03 -1.09
C ALA A 59 -18.05 1.01 -1.45
N LEU A 60 -17.59 1.85 -2.37
CA LEU A 60 -16.18 1.92 -2.76
C LEU A 60 -15.33 2.54 -1.66
N ILE A 61 -15.86 3.54 -0.94
CA ILE A 61 -15.22 4.10 0.26
C ILE A 61 -15.12 3.05 1.36
N GLN A 62 -16.17 2.26 1.60
CA GLN A 62 -16.11 1.18 2.58
C GLN A 62 -15.03 0.14 2.24
N GLN A 63 -14.88 -0.20 0.96
CA GLN A 63 -13.78 -1.07 0.51
C GLN A 63 -12.40 -0.45 0.71
N ALA A 64 -12.27 0.87 0.54
CA ALA A 64 -11.02 1.58 0.83
C ALA A 64 -10.71 1.59 2.34
N VAL A 65 -11.72 1.73 3.21
CA VAL A 65 -11.57 1.63 4.68
C VAL A 65 -11.12 0.24 5.10
N GLU A 66 -11.66 -0.82 4.49
CA GLU A 66 -11.17 -2.18 4.73
C GLU A 66 -9.68 -2.32 4.39
N ALA A 67 -9.20 -1.68 3.32
CA ALA A 67 -7.79 -1.66 2.96
C ALA A 67 -6.95 -0.85 3.94
N MET A 68 -7.42 0.34 4.34
CA MET A 68 -6.79 1.20 5.35
C MET A 68 -6.57 0.45 6.67
N ASN A 69 -7.55 -0.36 7.09
CA ASN A 69 -7.46 -1.13 8.32
C ASN A 69 -6.38 -2.23 8.30
N MET A 70 -5.81 -2.55 7.14
CA MET A 70 -4.67 -3.47 6.98
C MET A 70 -3.36 -2.75 6.63
N SER A 71 -3.35 -1.42 6.57
CA SER A 71 -2.18 -0.63 6.17
C SER A 71 -1.10 -0.59 7.25
N HIS A 72 0.13 -0.36 6.80
CA HIS A 72 1.33 -0.26 7.63
C HIS A 72 1.94 1.14 7.45
N ALA A 73 1.77 2.01 8.45
CA ALA A 73 2.29 3.38 8.43
C ALA A 73 2.85 3.85 9.80
N PRO A 74 3.80 3.12 10.41
CA PRO A 74 4.25 3.43 11.77
C PRO A 74 5.08 4.73 11.87
N TYR A 75 5.51 5.32 10.75
CA TYR A 75 6.43 6.46 10.75
C TYR A 75 5.68 7.79 10.58
N THR A 76 4.75 7.83 9.62
CA THR A 76 3.93 9.03 9.35
C THR A 76 2.57 8.99 10.02
N ASN A 77 2.12 7.83 10.50
CA ASN A 77 0.77 7.58 10.98
C ASN A 77 -0.33 7.81 9.91
N ASN A 78 0.04 7.98 8.64
CA ASN A 78 -0.90 8.09 7.53
C ASN A 78 -1.41 6.71 7.10
N LEU A 79 -2.14 6.05 8.00
CA LEU A 79 -2.85 4.82 7.66
C LEU A 79 -3.83 5.15 6.53
N SER A 80 -3.69 4.46 5.40
CA SER A 80 -4.41 4.81 4.19
C SER A 80 -4.69 3.58 3.34
N GLY A 81 -5.81 3.66 2.64
CA GLY A 81 -6.33 2.58 1.80
C GLY A 81 -6.96 3.14 0.54
N LEU A 82 -6.91 2.36 -0.53
CA LEU A 82 -7.50 2.70 -1.80
C LEU A 82 -8.29 1.52 -2.37
N ALA A 83 -9.39 1.82 -3.04
CA ALA A 83 -10.16 0.87 -3.82
C ALA A 83 -10.34 1.36 -5.27
N LEU A 84 -10.20 0.45 -6.23
CA LEU A 84 -10.45 0.67 -7.66
C LEU A 84 -11.64 -0.18 -8.08
N GLU A 85 -12.67 0.44 -8.65
CA GLU A 85 -13.78 -0.26 -9.32
C GLU A 85 -13.49 -0.35 -10.82
N LEU A 86 -13.61 -1.55 -11.40
CA LEU A 86 -13.52 -1.75 -12.83
C LEU A 86 -14.90 -1.68 -13.51
N ALA A 87 -14.92 -1.49 -14.84
CA ALA A 87 -16.14 -1.46 -15.65
C ALA A 87 -16.96 -2.76 -15.57
N ASN A 88 -16.32 -3.89 -15.23
CA ASN A 88 -16.98 -5.18 -15.01
C ASN A 88 -17.52 -5.36 -13.57
N GLY A 89 -17.41 -4.34 -12.71
CA GLY A 89 -17.88 -4.33 -11.32
C GLY A 89 -16.94 -4.98 -10.32
N ARG A 90 -15.78 -5.50 -10.74
CA ARG A 90 -14.76 -6.00 -9.80
C ARG A 90 -14.12 -4.84 -9.05
N VAL A 91 -13.78 -5.08 -7.77
CA VAL A 91 -13.08 -4.11 -6.93
C VAL A 91 -11.73 -4.65 -6.51
N PHE A 92 -10.70 -3.82 -6.63
CA PHE A 92 -9.33 -4.12 -6.21
C PHE A 92 -8.87 -3.14 -5.14
N LYS A 93 -8.27 -3.66 -4.08
CA LYS A 93 -7.88 -2.90 -2.90
C LYS A 93 -6.37 -2.77 -2.78
N GLY A 94 -5.92 -1.65 -2.25
CA GLY A 94 -4.53 -1.38 -1.93
C GLY A 94 -4.39 -0.74 -0.56
N ALA A 95 -3.59 -1.37 0.31
CA ALA A 95 -3.26 -0.84 1.62
C ALA A 95 -1.87 -0.19 1.55
N TYR A 96 -1.68 0.96 2.20
CA TYR A 96 -0.37 1.62 2.23
C TYR A 96 0.66 0.75 2.96
N ALA A 97 1.85 0.63 2.37
CA ALA A 97 2.98 -0.08 2.95
C ALA A 97 4.18 0.88 3.06
N GLU A 98 4.27 1.55 4.21
CA GLU A 98 5.33 2.48 4.52
C GLU A 98 6.65 1.76 4.79
N ASN A 99 7.78 2.44 4.56
CA ASN A 99 9.10 1.90 4.79
C ASN A 99 9.93 2.82 5.69
N ALA A 100 10.78 2.23 6.53
CA ALA A 100 11.70 2.96 7.42
C ALA A 100 12.59 3.97 6.67
N ALA A 101 12.98 3.66 5.43
CA ALA A 101 13.80 4.55 4.60
C ALA A 101 12.98 5.57 3.79
N PHE A 102 11.68 5.70 4.06
CA PHE A 102 10.69 6.58 3.41
C PHE A 102 10.51 6.39 1.89
N ASN A 103 11.53 6.64 1.09
CA ASN A 103 11.45 6.57 -0.37
C ASN A 103 10.96 5.20 -0.92
N PRO A 104 11.28 4.05 -0.30
CA PRO A 104 10.78 2.75 -0.75
C PRO A 104 9.33 2.45 -0.35
N SER A 105 8.63 3.36 0.33
CA SER A 105 7.22 3.18 0.66
C SER A 105 6.39 2.94 -0.59
N LEU A 106 5.42 2.03 -0.50
CA LEU A 106 4.55 1.68 -1.61
C LEU A 106 3.15 2.28 -1.37
N PRO A 107 2.75 3.33 -2.11
CA PRO A 107 1.47 4.00 -1.87
C PRO A 107 0.27 3.10 -2.21
N PRO A 108 -0.90 3.36 -1.60
CA PRO A 108 -2.06 2.47 -1.70
C PRO A 108 -2.58 2.33 -3.15
N LEU A 109 -2.45 3.38 -3.98
CA LEU A 109 -2.78 3.31 -5.41
C LEU A 109 -1.96 2.24 -6.14
N GLN A 110 -0.64 2.24 -5.97
CA GLN A 110 0.25 1.29 -6.63
C GLN A 110 -0.06 -0.14 -6.19
N VAL A 111 -0.38 -0.36 -4.91
CA VAL A 111 -0.81 -1.68 -4.43
C VAL A 111 -2.07 -2.15 -5.15
N ALA A 112 -3.10 -1.29 -5.28
CA ALA A 112 -4.33 -1.63 -5.99
C ALA A 112 -4.10 -1.91 -7.49
N LEU A 113 -3.29 -1.08 -8.17
CA LEU A 113 -2.94 -1.27 -9.58
C LEU A 113 -2.17 -2.58 -9.82
N ILE A 114 -1.29 -2.97 -8.91
CA ILE A 114 -0.60 -4.27 -8.96
C ILE A 114 -1.62 -5.42 -8.91
N GLN A 115 -2.64 -5.33 -8.06
CA GLN A 115 -3.69 -6.37 -7.98
C GLN A 115 -4.50 -6.46 -9.29
N VAL A 116 -4.81 -5.33 -9.92
CA VAL A 116 -5.46 -5.28 -11.24
C VAL A 116 -4.63 -6.03 -12.27
N LEU A 117 -3.33 -5.72 -12.38
CA LEU A 117 -2.43 -6.37 -13.33
C LEU A 117 -2.26 -7.87 -13.06
N LEU A 118 -2.11 -8.28 -11.79
CA LEU A 118 -2.00 -9.69 -11.40
C LEU A 118 -3.27 -10.49 -11.72
N ALA A 119 -4.42 -9.82 -11.75
CA ALA A 119 -5.68 -10.43 -12.16
C ALA A 119 -5.89 -10.49 -13.68
N GLY A 120 -4.92 -10.03 -14.48
CA GLY A 120 -5.00 -9.99 -15.94
C GLY A 120 -5.88 -8.87 -16.49
N GLU A 121 -6.27 -7.90 -15.65
CA GLU A 121 -7.07 -6.74 -16.03
C GLU A 121 -6.16 -5.60 -16.51
N THR A 122 -6.75 -4.61 -17.18
CA THR A 122 -6.03 -3.45 -17.74
C THR A 122 -6.45 -2.15 -17.06
N PHE A 123 -5.58 -1.14 -17.05
CA PHE A 123 -5.90 0.15 -16.44
C PHE A 123 -7.04 0.90 -17.15
N ASP A 124 -7.22 0.67 -18.46
CA ASP A 124 -8.32 1.23 -19.25
C ASP A 124 -9.71 0.79 -18.74
N SER A 125 -9.77 -0.32 -17.99
CA SER A 125 -11.00 -0.82 -17.40
C SER A 125 -11.38 -0.16 -16.08
N ILE A 126 -10.53 0.71 -15.52
CA ILE A 126 -10.80 1.41 -14.25
C ILE A 126 -11.92 2.42 -14.48
N LYS A 127 -12.98 2.29 -13.69
CA LYS A 127 -14.18 3.12 -13.75
C LYS A 127 -14.21 4.20 -12.67
N ALA A 128 -13.73 3.89 -11.47
CA ALA A 128 -13.71 4.81 -10.33
C ALA A 128 -12.64 4.42 -9.32
N ALA A 129 -12.18 5.38 -8.54
CA ALA A 129 -11.26 5.17 -7.42
C ALA A 129 -11.81 5.81 -6.13
N ALA A 130 -11.49 5.22 -5.00
CA ALA A 130 -11.75 5.80 -3.68
C ALA A 130 -10.49 5.72 -2.82
N LEU A 131 -10.03 6.86 -2.30
CA LEU A 131 -8.91 6.97 -1.37
C LEU A 131 -9.44 7.34 0.01
N VAL A 132 -8.98 6.64 1.05
CA VAL A 132 -9.20 7.02 2.44
C VAL A 132 -7.90 7.11 3.19
N GLU A 133 -7.78 8.12 4.04
CA GLU A 133 -6.57 8.41 4.80
C GLU A 133 -6.91 8.79 6.25
N ASN A 134 -5.95 8.60 7.15
CA ASN A 134 -6.06 9.05 8.53
C ASN A 134 -5.91 10.57 8.59
N SER A 135 -6.91 11.26 9.16
CA SER A 135 -6.91 12.71 9.37
C SER A 135 -5.74 13.21 10.25
N GLU A 136 -5.16 12.35 11.09
CA GLU A 136 -3.99 12.64 11.91
C GLU A 136 -2.64 12.26 11.25
N GLY A 137 -2.66 11.84 9.98
CA GLY A 137 -1.46 11.50 9.22
C GLY A 137 -0.54 12.70 8.96
N LYS A 138 0.78 12.47 8.97
CA LYS A 138 1.79 13.52 8.68
C LYS A 138 2.00 13.79 7.18
N ILE A 139 1.45 12.95 6.31
CA ILE A 139 1.52 13.05 4.85
C ILE A 139 0.13 12.79 4.26
N SER A 140 -0.04 13.06 2.96
CA SER A 140 -1.23 12.68 2.21
C SER A 140 -0.84 12.14 0.84
N HIS A 141 -1.54 11.11 0.37
CA HIS A 141 -1.40 10.51 -0.95
C HIS A 141 -2.38 11.09 -1.97
N LEU A 142 -3.24 12.04 -1.59
CA LEU A 142 -4.29 12.58 -2.47
C LEU A 142 -3.72 13.15 -3.77
N ALA A 143 -2.72 14.02 -3.68
CA ALA A 143 -2.16 14.71 -4.85
C ALA A 143 -1.49 13.73 -5.84
N ASP A 144 -0.68 12.79 -5.34
CA ASP A 144 -0.02 11.78 -6.17
C ASP A 144 -1.01 10.78 -6.76
N THR A 145 -2.05 10.41 -6.00
CA THR A 145 -3.13 9.52 -6.46
C THR A 145 -3.88 10.16 -7.61
N GLN A 146 -4.30 11.42 -7.46
CA GLN A 146 -5.00 12.17 -8.51
C GLN A 146 -4.13 12.33 -9.76
N SER A 147 -2.87 12.77 -9.59
CA SER A 147 -1.96 12.99 -10.72
C SER A 147 -1.67 11.69 -11.49
N THR A 148 -1.53 10.57 -10.78
CA THR A 148 -1.28 9.26 -11.41
C THR A 148 -2.52 8.75 -12.15
N LEU A 149 -3.71 8.87 -11.56
CA LEU A 149 -4.95 8.46 -12.22
C LEU A 149 -5.26 9.34 -13.43
N GLU A 150 -5.02 10.65 -13.35
CA GLU A 150 -5.19 11.57 -14.49
C GLU A 150 -4.29 11.19 -15.67
N ALA A 151 -3.04 10.78 -15.40
CA ALA A 151 -2.12 10.31 -16.42
C ALA A 151 -2.54 8.97 -17.06
N LEU A 152 -3.33 8.15 -16.36
CA LEU A 152 -3.89 6.90 -16.91
C LEU A 152 -5.15 7.19 -17.72
N ASN A 153 -6.11 7.89 -17.12
CA ASN A 153 -7.34 8.33 -17.76
C ASN A 153 -7.94 9.51 -16.94
N PRO A 154 -8.02 10.72 -17.52
CA PRO A 154 -8.52 11.91 -16.83
C PRO A 154 -10.01 11.83 -16.43
N ASP A 155 -10.76 10.88 -17.00
CA ASP A 155 -12.17 10.69 -16.70
C ASP A 155 -12.41 9.82 -15.45
N ILE A 156 -11.38 9.26 -14.82
CA ILE A 156 -11.53 8.44 -13.61
C ILE A 156 -11.87 9.36 -12.41
N PRO A 157 -13.09 9.27 -11.85
CA PRO A 157 -13.41 10.02 -10.64
C PRO A 157 -12.69 9.43 -9.42
N VAL A 158 -12.28 10.30 -8.51
CA VAL A 158 -11.63 9.93 -7.25
C VAL A 158 -12.48 10.44 -6.08
N SER A 159 -13.11 9.52 -5.35
CA SER A 159 -13.72 9.81 -4.05
C SER A 159 -12.62 9.88 -2.99
N PHE A 160 -12.70 10.85 -2.07
CA PHE A 160 -11.71 11.03 -1.01
C PHE A 160 -12.37 11.31 0.33
N VAL A 161 -11.94 10.59 1.36
CA VAL A 161 -12.41 10.80 2.75
C VAL A 161 -11.23 10.70 3.71
N ASN A 162 -11.15 11.66 4.63
CA ASN A 162 -10.31 11.54 5.83
C ASN A 162 -11.14 10.94 6.97
N VAL A 163 -10.59 9.92 7.62
CA VAL A 163 -11.20 9.24 8.78
C VAL A 163 -10.48 9.62 10.07
#